data_AF-A0A7C6YTQ1-F1
#
_entry.id   AF-A0A7C6YTQ1-F1
#
_cell.length_a   1.000
_cell.length_b   1.000
_cell.length_c   1.000
_cell.angle_alpha   90.00
_cell.angle_beta   90.00
_cell.angle_gamma   90.00
#
_symmetry.space_group_name_H-M   'P 1'
#
loop_
_entity.id
_entity.type
_entity.pdbx_description
1 polymer ?
#
loop_
_entity_poly.entity_id
_entity_poly.type
_entity_poly.pdbx_seq_one_letter_code
_entity_poly.pdbx_strand_id
1 'polypeptide(L)' 'MIGIYVRVSTEEQAKQGFSIPAQIRECRKLVGKREAHVFVDRGISGETLNRPGL' A
#
# COMPACT_ATOMS: atom_id res chain seq x y z
N MET A 1 14.34 2.64 9.80
CA MET A 1 12.86 2.70 9.80
C MET A 1 12.36 1.95 8.58
N ILE A 2 11.35 1.09 8.70
CA ILE A 2 10.79 0.33 7.57
C ILE A 2 9.47 0.96 7.14
N GLY A 3 9.32 1.24 5.85
CA GLY A 3 8.08 1.72 5.25
C GLY A 3 7.44 0.62 4.39
N ILE A 4 6.14 0.38 4.58
CA ILE A 4 5.31 -0.44 3.70
C ILE A 4 4.44 0.54 2.91
N TYR A 5 4.71 0.70 1.62
CA TYR A 5 3.88 1.52 0.74
C TYR A 5 2.97 0.63 -0.09
N VAL A 6 1.68 0.94 -0.10
CA VAL A 6 0.65 0.15 -0.76
C VAL A 6 -0.24 1.06 -1.60
N ARG A 7 -0.55 0.67 -2.83
CA ARG A 7 -1.43 1.44 -3.70
C ARG A 7 -2.40 0.59 -4.51
N VAL A 8 -3.46 1.24 -4.96
CA VAL A 8 -4.40 0.72 -5.97
C VAL A 8 -4.78 1.86 -6.92
N SER A 9 -4.89 1.57 -8.21
CA SER A 9 -5.15 2.58 -9.24
C SER A 9 -6.60 3.07 -9.23
N THR A 10 -7.54 2.27 -8.74
CA THR A 10 -8.95 2.66 -8.57
C THR A 10 -9.48 2.27 -7.18
N GLU A 11 -10.49 3.00 -6.68
CA GLU A 11 -11.18 2.61 -5.45
C GLU A 11 -11.88 1.25 -5.57
N GLU A 12 -12.36 0.93 -6.76
CA GLU A 12 -13.04 -0.34 -7.03
C GLU A 12 -12.06 -1.52 -6.92
N GLN A 13 -10.81 -1.35 -7.36
CA GLN A 13 -9.74 -2.31 -7.12
C GLN A 13 -9.36 -2.44 -5.63
N ALA A 14 -9.53 -1.37 -4.84
CA ALA A 14 -9.35 -1.42 -3.40
C ALA A 14 -10.36 -2.36 -2.72
N LYS A 15 -11.58 -2.42 -3.27
CA LYS A 15 -12.73 -3.17 -2.74
C LYS A 15 -12.82 -4.59 -3.29
N GLN A 16 -12.50 -4.81 -4.57
CA GLN A 16 -12.77 -6.07 -5.27
C GLN A 16 -11.51 -6.86 -5.72
N GLY A 17 -10.31 -6.25 -5.74
CA GLY A 17 -9.06 -6.88 -6.25
C GLY A 17 -8.09 -7.38 -5.16
N PHE A 18 -6.77 -7.37 -5.44
CA PHE A 18 -5.70 -7.49 -4.44
C PHE A 18 -5.81 -6.33 -3.44
N SER A 19 -6.66 -6.53 -2.44
CA SER A 19 -7.06 -5.49 -1.51
C SER A 19 -5.85 -4.94 -0.77
N ILE A 20 -5.88 -3.64 -0.46
CA ILE A 20 -4.86 -2.99 0.38
C ILE A 20 -4.55 -3.81 1.64
N PRO A 21 -5.54 -4.36 2.38
CA PRO A 21 -5.27 -5.22 3.53
C PRO A 21 -4.45 -6.48 3.19
N ALA A 22 -4.69 -7.12 2.04
CA ALA A 22 -3.92 -8.29 1.62
C ALA A 22 -2.46 -7.92 1.35
N GLN A 23 -2.20 -6.81 0.65
CA GLN A 23 -0.85 -6.32 0.37
C GLN A 23 -0.09 -5.97 1.67
N ILE A 24 -0.74 -5.25 2.60
CA ILE A 24 -0.15 -4.92 3.91
C ILE A 24 0.23 -6.19 4.67
N ARG A 25 -0.65 -7.20 4.66
CA ARG A 25 -0.42 -8.47 5.36
C ARG A 25 0.80 -9.19 4.80
N GLU A 26 0.92 -9.31 3.47
CA GLU A 26 2.08 -9.98 2.86
C GLU A 26 3.37 -9.19 3.12
N CYS A 27 3.35 -7.86 3.03
CA CYS A 27 4.50 -7.04 3.40
C CYS A 27 4.89 -7.21 4.87
N ARG A 28 3.93 -7.25 5.80
CA ARG A 28 4.21 -7.47 7.23
C ARG A 28 4.84 -8.84 7.51
N LYS A 29 4.48 -9.89 6.76
CA LYS A 29 5.17 -11.19 6.88
C LYS A 29 6.66 -11.09 6.56
N LEU A 30 7.04 -10.25 5.59
CA LEU A 30 8.44 -10.00 5.22
C LEU A 30 9.17 -9.12 6.24
N VAL A 31 8.47 -8.15 6.84
CA VAL A 31 9.03 -7.28 7.89
C VAL A 31 9.32 -8.07 9.17
N GLY A 32 8.46 -9.04 9.50
CA GLY A 32 8.55 -9.84 10.72
C GLY A 32 8.11 -9.05 11.95
N LYS A 33 8.87 -9.16 13.05
CA LYS A 33 8.56 -8.49 14.34
C LYS A 33 9.02 -7.02 14.41
N ARG A 34 9.59 -6.48 13.33
CA ARG A 34 10.10 -5.12 13.30
C ARG A 34 8.96 -4.12 13.12
N GLU A 35 9.13 -2.92 13.66
CA GLU A 35 8.20 -1.84 13.39
C GLU A 35 8.26 -1.41 11.92
N ALA A 36 7.09 -1.24 11.32
CA ALA A 36 6.95 -0.67 9.99
C ALA A 36 5.79 0.32 9.95
N HIS A 37 6.03 1.48 9.33
CA HIS A 37 4.99 2.45 9.00
C HIS A 37 4.34 2.08 7.68
N VAL A 38 3.01 2.20 7.62
CA VAL A 38 2.24 1.83 6.42
C VAL A 38 1.71 3.10 5.77
N PHE A 39 2.05 3.28 4.50
CA PHE A 39 1.59 4.37 3.64
C PHE A 39 0.63 3.78 2.60
N VAL A 40 -0.53 4.39 2.43
CA VAL A 40 -1.60 3.85 1.58
C VAL A 40 -2.13 4.92 0.65
N ASP A 41 -2.00 4.70 -0.65
CA ASP A 41 -2.57 5.56 -1.69
C ASP A 41 -3.69 4.83 -2.43
N ARG A 42 -4.93 5.31 -2.25
CA ARG A 42 -6.14 4.74 -2.87
C ARG A 42 -6.55 5.60 -4.07
N GLY A 43 -6.66 4.99 -5.25
CA GLY A 43 -7.13 5.70 -6.45
C GLY A 43 -6.08 6.60 -7.10
N ILE A 44 -4.79 6.41 -6.79
CA ILE A 44 -3.71 7.18 -7.41
C ILE A 44 -3.17 6.41 -8.61
N SER A 45 -3.36 6.99 -9.80
CA SER A 45 -2.72 6.56 -11.05
C SER A 45 -1.20 6.56 -10.90
N GLY A 46 -0.55 5.46 -11.29
CA GLY A 46 0.91 5.29 -11.21
C GLY A 46 1.70 6.22 -12.13
N GLU A 47 1.01 6.97 -12.99
CA GLU A 47 1.55 7.83 -14.04
C GLU A 47 2.09 9.16 -13.52
N THR A 48 1.71 9.55 -12.30
CA THR A 48 2.16 10.81 -11.68
C THR A 48 2.96 10.55 -10.40
N LEU A 49 4.05 11.30 -10.19
CA LEU A 49 4.87 11.27 -8.96
C LEU A 49 4.27 12.09 -7.82
N ASN A 50 3.08 12.67 -8.01
CA ASN A 50 2.33 13.36 -6.95
C ASN A 50 1.70 12.33 -6.00
N ARG A 51 2.51 11.84 -5.06
CA ARG A 51 2.19 10.75 -4.14
C ARG A 51 2.29 11.28 -2.71
N PRO A 52 1.19 11.71 -2.07
CA PRO A 52 1.24 12.33 -0.75
C PRO A 52 1.73 11.38 0.36
N GLY A 53 1.81 10.08 0.10
CA GLY A 53 2.42 9.10 1.00
C GLY A 53 3.91 8.80 0.78
N LEU A 54 4.58 9.45 -0.18
CA LEU A 54 6.01 9.34 -0.46
C LEU A 54 6.74 10.61 0.00
#